data_AF-A0A2V7HKX7-F1
#
_entry.id   AF-A0A2V7HKX7-F1
#
_cell.length_a   1.000
_cell.length_b   1.000
_cell.length_c   1.000
_cell.angle_alpha   90.00
_cell.angle_beta   90.00
_cell.angle_gamma   90.00
#
_symmetry.space_group_name_H-M   'P 1'
#
loop_
_entity.id
_entity.type
_entity.pdbx_description
1 polymer ?
#
loop_
_entity_poly.entity_id
_entity_poly.type
_entity_poly.pdbx_seq_one_letter_code
_entity_poly.pdbx_strand_id
1 'polypeptide(L)'
;MRRGLIATIVTMLCAVVAPGISLAQCTANGAPANCGVPGSVSMTAGRVVRLQMGAGSTALTAPTTSDFDAGFNSTTGPTFTVSANAAWTLHIRAASALWTATNTSPGVPARANKPATDLQWSLASGGGFAALTTT
;
A
#
# COMPACT_ATOMS: atom_id res chain seq x y z
N MET A 1 -35.01 -77.23 -37.15
CA MET A 1 -34.52 -77.07 -35.76
C MET A 1 -33.01 -76.89 -35.77
N ARG A 2 -32.50 -75.71 -35.39
CA ARG A 2 -31.22 -75.51 -34.69
C ARG A 2 -31.15 -74.04 -34.28
N ARG A 3 -31.19 -73.83 -32.96
CA ARG A 3 -31.16 -72.54 -32.25
C ARG A 3 -29.72 -72.03 -32.24
N GLY A 4 -29.53 -70.73 -32.46
CA GLY A 4 -28.28 -70.02 -32.23
C GLY A 4 -28.60 -68.68 -31.57
N LEU A 5 -28.40 -68.62 -30.25
CA LEU A 5 -28.69 -67.48 -29.38
C LEU A 5 -27.36 -66.74 -29.18
N ILE A 6 -27.27 -65.47 -29.58
CA ILE A 6 -26.11 -64.61 -29.30
C ILE A 6 -26.63 -63.37 -28.58
N ALA A 7 -26.31 -63.30 -27.29
CA ALA A 7 -26.61 -62.19 -26.39
C ALA A 7 -25.53 -61.11 -26.55
N THR A 8 -25.91 -59.91 -26.97
CA THR A 8 -25.02 -58.75 -26.98
C THR A 8 -25.21 -57.97 -25.68
N ILE A 9 -24.18 -57.96 -24.85
CA ILE A 9 -24.11 -57.27 -23.56
C ILE A 9 -24.01 -55.76 -23.82
N VAL A 10 -24.99 -55.00 -23.32
CA VAL A 10 -24.97 -53.52 -23.28
C VAL A 10 -24.19 -53.10 -22.04
N THR A 11 -22.98 -52.58 -22.23
CA THR A 11 -22.15 -52.05 -21.15
C THR A 11 -22.55 -50.62 -20.81
N MET A 12 -22.82 -50.42 -19.53
CA MET A 12 -23.39 -49.24 -18.90
C MET A 12 -22.40 -48.06 -18.84
N LEU A 13 -22.94 -46.87 -19.11
CA LEU A 13 -22.33 -45.55 -19.09
C LEU A 13 -21.76 -45.19 -17.70
N CYS A 14 -20.49 -44.77 -17.63
CA CYS A 14 -19.91 -44.15 -16.45
C CYS A 14 -19.60 -42.68 -16.77
N ALA A 15 -20.45 -41.77 -16.32
CA ALA A 15 -20.29 -40.33 -16.51
C ALA A 15 -19.37 -39.76 -15.42
N VAL A 16 -18.09 -39.56 -15.74
CA VAL A 16 -17.18 -38.77 -14.92
C VAL A 16 -17.40 -37.30 -15.24
N VAL A 17 -17.96 -36.55 -14.29
CA VAL A 17 -18.05 -35.08 -14.38
C VAL A 17 -16.66 -34.51 -14.09
N ALA A 18 -15.89 -34.21 -15.14
CA ALA A 18 -14.64 -33.47 -15.03
C ALA A 18 -14.92 -31.95 -15.11
N PRO A 19 -14.13 -31.10 -14.42
CA PRO A 19 -14.25 -29.64 -14.57
C PRO A 19 -13.97 -29.25 -16.02
N GLY A 20 -14.91 -28.51 -16.62
CA GLY A 20 -14.84 -28.09 -18.02
C GLY A 20 -13.69 -27.13 -18.27
N ILE A 21 -12.57 -27.66 -18.77
CA ILE A 21 -11.63 -26.87 -19.55
C ILE A 21 -12.28 -26.58 -20.90
N SER A 22 -12.45 -25.31 -21.24
CA SER A 22 -12.83 -24.91 -22.60
C SER A 22 -11.69 -25.27 -23.54
N LEU A 23 -11.80 -26.40 -24.24
CA LEU A 23 -10.89 -26.76 -25.32
C LEU A 23 -11.25 -25.93 -26.54
N ALA A 24 -10.43 -24.93 -26.88
CA ALA A 24 -10.55 -24.30 -28.19
C ALA A 24 -10.14 -25.36 -29.24
N GLN A 25 -11.09 -25.85 -30.03
CA GLN A 25 -10.80 -26.75 -31.13
C GLN A 25 -10.36 -25.95 -32.35
N CYS A 26 -9.19 -26.31 -32.86
CA CYS A 26 -8.65 -25.76 -34.07
C CYS A 26 -8.62 -26.86 -35.14
N THR A 27 -9.52 -26.79 -36.11
CA THR A 27 -9.50 -27.68 -37.28
C THR A 27 -8.64 -27.04 -38.35
N ALA A 28 -7.38 -27.47 -38.46
CA ALA A 28 -6.48 -27.06 -39.52
C ALA A 28 -6.80 -27.82 -40.83
N ASN A 29 -7.86 -27.44 -41.53
CA ASN A 29 -8.01 -27.80 -42.94
C ASN A 29 -7.44 -26.66 -43.80
N GLY A 30 -6.13 -26.66 -43.98
CA GLY A 30 -5.42 -25.82 -44.95
C GLY A 30 -4.92 -24.45 -44.47
N ALA A 31 -5.02 -24.12 -43.17
CA ALA A 31 -4.49 -22.88 -42.59
C ALA A 31 -3.18 -23.14 -41.79
N PRO A 32 -2.29 -22.13 -41.62
CA PRO A 32 -0.97 -22.33 -41.00
C PRO A 32 -1.06 -22.91 -39.59
N ALA A 33 -0.02 -23.65 -39.20
CA ALA A 33 0.05 -24.54 -38.02
C ALA A 33 0.05 -23.84 -36.64
N ASN A 34 -0.47 -22.62 -36.55
CA ASN A 34 -0.52 -21.83 -35.33
C ASN A 34 -1.96 -21.46 -34.98
N CYS A 35 -2.51 -22.19 -34.02
CA CYS A 35 -3.75 -21.88 -33.36
C CYS A 35 -3.49 -21.08 -32.09
N GLY A 36 -3.22 -19.79 -32.26
CA GLY A 36 -3.08 -18.87 -31.15
C GLY A 36 -4.42 -18.67 -30.46
N VAL A 37 -4.72 -19.46 -29.44
CA VAL A 37 -5.82 -19.18 -28.51
C VAL A 37 -5.33 -18.06 -27.59
N PRO A 38 -6.01 -16.91 -27.48
CA PRO A 38 -5.65 -15.88 -26.51
C PRO A 38 -5.83 -16.44 -25.10
N GLY A 39 -4.73 -16.75 -24.43
CA GLY A 39 -4.74 -17.09 -23.00
C GLY A 39 -4.58 -15.83 -22.17
N SER A 40 -5.47 -15.60 -21.20
CA SER A 40 -5.24 -14.60 -20.16
C SER A 40 -4.62 -15.29 -18.94
N VAL A 41 -3.48 -14.78 -18.47
CA VAL A 41 -2.88 -15.19 -17.20
C VAL A 41 -3.14 -14.08 -16.18
N SER A 42 -3.63 -14.43 -14.99
CA SER A 42 -3.83 -13.49 -13.89
C SER A 42 -2.94 -13.89 -12.72
N MET A 43 -2.34 -12.89 -12.07
CA MET A 43 -1.60 -13.04 -10.82
C MET A 43 -2.25 -12.14 -9.76
N THR A 44 -2.52 -12.70 -8.59
CA THR A 44 -2.98 -11.91 -7.44
C THR A 44 -1.76 -11.30 -6.76
N ALA A 45 -1.65 -9.97 -6.79
CA ALA A 45 -0.74 -9.28 -5.89
C ALA A 45 -1.26 -9.42 -4.46
N GLY A 46 -0.40 -9.81 -3.52
CA GLY A 46 -0.72 -9.84 -2.09
C GLY A 46 -1.04 -8.45 -1.54
N ARG A 47 -1.01 -8.28 -0.22
CA ARG A 47 -1.15 -6.95 0.38
C ARG A 47 0.08 -6.12 0.02
N VAL A 48 -0.14 -4.99 -0.65
CA VAL A 48 0.91 -4.05 -1.05
C VAL A 48 0.63 -2.69 -0.43
N VAL A 49 1.68 -2.07 0.09
CA VAL A 49 1.67 -0.69 0.58
C VAL A 49 2.93 0.01 0.08
N ARG A 50 2.76 1.23 -0.43
CA ARG A 50 3.85 2.12 -0.81
C ARG A 50 3.64 3.45 -0.10
N LEU A 51 4.64 3.88 0.65
CA LEU A 51 4.73 5.21 1.23
C LEU A 51 5.72 6.04 0.43
N GLN A 52 5.26 7.17 -0.10
CA GLN A 52 6.10 8.17 -0.74
C GLN A 52 6.08 9.45 0.11
N MET A 53 7.25 10.06 0.29
CA MET A 53 7.43 11.28 1.06
C MET A 53 7.96 12.38 0.14
N GLY A 54 7.39 13.59 0.23
CA GLY A 54 7.80 14.72 -0.61
C GLY A 54 9.21 15.25 -0.28
N ALA A 55 9.62 15.16 0.99
CA ALA A 55 10.93 15.57 1.48
C ALA A 55 11.33 14.75 2.70
N GLY A 56 12.61 14.45 2.87
CA GLY A 56 13.12 13.68 4.02
C GLY A 56 13.22 14.47 5.33
N SER A 57 13.10 15.80 5.28
CA SER A 57 13.09 16.69 6.44
C SER A 57 12.39 18.00 6.13
N THR A 58 11.95 18.69 7.19
CA THR A 58 11.40 20.06 7.13
C THR A 58 12.18 20.90 8.13
N ALA A 59 12.72 22.03 7.68
CA ALA A 59 13.33 23.00 8.59
C ALA A 59 12.25 23.74 9.38
N LEU A 60 12.41 23.82 10.69
CA LEU A 60 11.59 24.68 11.53
C LEU A 60 12.09 26.13 11.37
N THR A 61 11.19 27.06 11.10
CA THR A 61 11.52 28.48 11.01
C THR A 61 11.69 29.08 12.41
N ALA A 62 12.48 30.16 12.51
CA ALA A 62 12.56 30.92 13.74
C ALA A 62 11.18 31.57 14.03
N PRO A 63 10.65 31.48 15.26
CA PRO A 63 9.41 32.15 15.63
C PRO A 63 9.50 33.67 15.45
N THR A 64 8.44 34.25 14.92
CA THR A 64 8.19 35.70 14.80
C THR A 64 7.53 36.23 16.07
N THR A 65 7.41 37.56 16.19
CA THR A 65 6.67 38.20 17.31
C THR A 65 5.23 37.69 17.43
N SER A 66 4.54 37.51 16.30
CA SER A 66 3.19 36.96 16.27
C SER A 66 3.11 35.51 16.73
N ASP A 67 4.15 34.71 16.50
CA ASP A 67 4.19 33.32 16.98
C ASP A 67 4.35 33.26 18.51
N PHE A 68 5.06 34.23 19.10
CA PHE A 68 5.14 34.37 20.55
C PHE A 68 3.78 34.75 21.15
N ASP A 69 3.05 35.68 20.51
CA ASP A 69 1.71 36.08 20.94
C ASP A 69 0.70 34.93 20.79
N ALA A 70 0.82 34.13 19.73
CA ALA A 70 -0.01 32.94 19.49
C ALA A 70 0.39 31.74 20.39
N GLY A 71 1.62 31.73 20.90
CA GLY A 71 2.19 30.64 21.70
C GLY A 71 2.64 29.42 20.88
N PHE A 72 2.63 29.49 19.55
CA PHE A 72 3.12 28.44 18.66
C PHE A 72 3.60 29.02 17.33
N ASN A 73 4.49 28.29 16.64
CA ASN A 73 4.90 28.57 15.26
C ASN A 73 4.50 27.36 14.38
N SER A 74 3.66 27.59 13.37
CA SER A 74 3.25 26.55 12.43
C SER A 74 4.16 26.50 11.21
N THR A 75 4.57 25.31 10.81
CA THR A 75 5.27 25.07 9.54
C THR A 75 4.54 24.02 8.70
N THR A 76 4.83 23.97 7.40
CA THR A 76 4.33 22.92 6.51
C THR A 76 5.33 21.77 6.48
N GLY A 77 4.92 20.62 7.01
CA GLY A 77 5.70 19.38 6.97
C GLY A 77 5.78 18.73 5.59
N PRO A 78 6.44 17.56 5.46
CA PRO A 78 6.46 16.82 4.21
C PRO A 78 5.07 16.28 3.86
N THR A 79 4.80 16.16 2.57
CA THR A 79 3.60 15.48 2.08
C THR A 79 3.83 13.96 2.07
N PHE A 80 2.91 13.20 2.68
CA PHE A 80 2.91 11.73 2.61
C PHE A 80 1.85 11.25 1.63
N THR A 81 2.24 10.40 0.69
CA THR A 81 1.31 9.71 -0.22
C THR A 81 1.37 8.21 0.03
N VAL A 82 0.23 7.64 0.42
CA VAL A 82 0.07 6.19 0.63
C VAL A 82 -0.72 5.59 -0.52
N SER A 83 -0.15 4.58 -1.18
CA SER A 83 -0.85 3.75 -2.16
C SER A 83 -0.93 2.32 -1.62
N ALA A 84 -2.14 1.78 -1.43
CA ALA A 84 -2.35 0.45 -0.88
C ALA A 84 -3.57 -0.26 -1.52
N ASN A 85 -3.55 -1.59 -1.56
CA ASN A 85 -4.70 -2.41 -1.98
C ASN A 85 -5.49 -3.02 -0.80
N ALA A 86 -5.26 -2.50 0.41
CA ALA A 86 -5.90 -2.92 1.64
C ALA A 86 -6.04 -1.73 2.60
N ALA A 87 -6.86 -1.89 3.64
CA ALA A 87 -6.92 -0.95 4.75
C ALA A 87 -5.53 -0.74 5.38
N TRP A 88 -5.24 0.49 5.78
CA TRP A 88 -3.93 0.89 6.27
C TRP A 88 -4.07 1.87 7.44
N THR A 89 -3.00 1.96 8.23
CA THR A 89 -2.84 2.92 9.33
C THR A 89 -1.48 3.56 9.22
N LEU A 90 -1.39 4.87 9.46
CA LEU A 90 -0.13 5.60 9.54
C LEU A 90 0.19 5.90 11.00
N HIS A 91 1.39 5.50 11.44
CA HIS A 91 1.92 5.89 12.74
C HIS A 91 3.08 6.86 12.54
N ILE A 92 2.99 8.03 13.17
CA ILE A 92 4.04 9.05 13.20
C ILE A 92 4.54 9.14 14.63
N ARG A 93 5.84 9.03 14.81
CA ARG A 93 6.51 9.08 16.12
C ARG A 93 7.80 9.87 16.04
N ALA A 94 8.20 10.45 17.16
CA ALA A 94 9.54 11.00 17.32
C ALA A 94 10.57 9.87 17.37
N ALA A 95 11.70 10.07 16.69
CA ALA A 95 12.83 9.14 16.75
C ALA A 95 13.58 9.19 18.09
N SER A 96 13.42 10.27 18.85
CA SER A 96 14.06 10.52 20.14
C SER A 96 13.06 11.22 21.07
N ALA A 97 13.19 11.00 22.38
CA ALA A 97 12.39 11.69 23.39
C ALA A 97 12.75 13.18 23.52
N LEU A 98 13.95 13.55 23.06
CA LEU A 98 14.47 14.91 23.12
C LEU A 98 14.88 15.41 21.73
N TRP A 99 14.76 16.72 21.52
CA TRP A 99 15.27 17.43 20.35
C TRP A 99 16.03 18.69 20.76
N THR A 100 16.93 19.11 19.88
CA THR A 100 17.78 20.29 20.05
C THR A 100 17.35 21.37 19.08
N ALA A 101 17.09 22.57 19.59
CA ALA A 101 16.93 23.74 18.74
C ALA A 101 18.29 24.28 18.31
N THR A 102 18.38 24.82 17.10
CA THR A 102 19.55 25.60 16.66
C THR A 102 19.31 27.07 16.99
N ASN A 103 20.36 27.72 17.50
CA ASN A 103 20.31 29.13 17.82
C ASN A 103 20.33 30.00 16.56
N THR A 104 19.49 31.04 16.51
CA THR A 104 19.46 32.05 15.45
C THR A 104 19.90 33.44 15.92
N SER A 105 20.17 33.64 17.22
CA SER A 105 20.56 34.92 17.82
C SER A 105 22.00 34.89 18.40
N PRO A 106 22.90 35.81 18.03
CA PRO A 106 24.28 35.80 18.52
C PRO A 106 24.38 35.80 20.06
N GLY A 107 25.28 34.99 20.61
CA GLY A 107 25.67 35.05 22.03
C GLY A 107 24.78 34.28 23.03
N VAL A 108 23.67 33.68 22.62
CA VAL A 108 22.77 32.93 23.52
C VAL A 108 22.67 31.45 23.14
N PRO A 109 23.11 30.48 23.96
CA PRO A 109 23.01 29.07 23.59
C PRO A 109 21.54 28.62 23.47
N ALA A 110 21.22 27.89 22.39
CA ALA A 110 19.90 27.28 22.25
C ALA A 110 19.73 26.12 23.23
N ARG A 111 18.48 25.88 23.65
CA ARG A 111 18.15 24.78 24.56
C ARG A 111 18.32 23.43 23.86
N ALA A 112 19.21 22.60 24.40
CA ALA A 112 19.58 21.31 23.81
C ALA A 112 18.64 20.13 24.16
N ASN A 113 17.84 20.25 25.22
CA ASN A 113 17.04 19.13 25.74
C ASN A 113 15.56 19.48 25.79
N LYS A 114 14.97 19.81 24.64
CA LYS A 114 13.52 20.02 24.56
C LYS A 114 12.80 18.68 24.41
N PRO A 115 11.68 18.44 25.09
CA PRO A 115 10.92 17.21 24.91
C PRO A 115 10.31 17.14 23.50
N ALA A 116 10.27 15.94 22.93
CA ALA A 116 9.66 15.71 21.61
C ALA A 116 8.18 16.10 21.56
N THR A 117 7.50 16.07 22.71
CA THR A 117 6.10 16.49 22.84
C THR A 117 5.87 17.98 22.57
N ASP A 118 6.92 18.81 22.58
CA ASP A 118 6.86 20.21 22.13
C ASP A 118 6.62 20.30 20.61
N LEU A 119 7.00 19.27 19.84
CA LEU A 119 6.71 19.16 18.43
C LEU A 119 5.38 18.45 18.23
N GLN A 120 4.49 19.05 17.47
CA GLN A 120 3.17 18.51 17.22
C GLN A 120 2.94 18.31 15.72
N TRP A 121 2.07 17.36 15.37
CA TRP A 121 1.77 17.00 13.99
C TRP A 121 0.27 16.94 13.76
N SER A 122 -0.15 17.14 12.51
CA SER A 122 -1.53 17.05 12.06
C SER A 122 -1.58 16.56 10.62
N LEU A 123 -2.66 15.86 10.26
CA LEU A 123 -2.98 15.47 8.88
C LEU A 123 -3.79 16.55 8.13
N ALA A 124 -4.31 17.54 8.85
CA ALA A 124 -5.08 18.64 8.29
C ALA A 124 -4.36 19.96 8.55
N SER A 125 -4.22 20.77 7.50
CA SER A 125 -3.76 22.17 7.62
C SER A 125 -4.73 22.92 8.54
N GLY A 126 -4.28 23.30 9.74
CA GLY A 126 -5.12 23.98 10.73
C GLY A 126 -6.06 23.06 11.55
N GLY A 127 -5.90 21.74 11.46
CA GLY A 127 -6.61 20.79 12.31
C GLY A 127 -6.05 20.67 13.74
N GLY A 128 -6.63 19.79 14.54
CA GLY A 128 -6.10 19.45 15.87
C GLY A 128 -4.72 18.82 15.76
N PHE A 129 -3.76 19.36 16.51
CA PHE A 129 -2.38 18.87 16.54
C PHE A 129 -2.18 17.86 17.67
N ALA A 130 -1.50 16.76 17.37
CA ALA A 130 -1.09 15.75 18.34
C ALA A 130 0.40 15.89 18.65
N ALA A 131 0.77 15.84 19.93
CA ALA A 131 2.17 15.83 20.33
C ALA A 131 2.90 14.60 19.78
N LEU A 132 4.14 14.76 19.33
CA LEU A 132 4.97 13.64 18.92
C LEU A 132 5.47 12.88 20.16
N THR A 133 5.19 11.57 20.16
CA THR A 133 5.65 10.60 21.17
C THR A 133 6.63 9.63 20.54
N THR A 134 7.41 8.92 21.36
CA THR A 134 8.29 7.83 20.90
C THR A 134 7.56 6.49 20.73
N THR A 135 6.31 6.42 21.20
CA THR A 135 5.41 5.26 21.13
C THR A 135 4.28 5.52 20.17
#